data_AF-A0AAV7NJK7-F1
#
_entry.id   AF-A0AAV7NJK7-F1
#
_cell.length_a   1.000
_cell.length_b   1.000
_cell.length_c   1.000
_cell.angle_alpha   90.00
_cell.angle_beta   90.00
_cell.angle_gamma   90.00
#
_symmetry.space_group_name_H-M   'P 1'
#
loop_
_entity.id
_entity.type
_entity.pdbx_description
1 polymer ?
#
loop_
_entity_poly.entity_id
_entity_poly.type
_entity_poly.pdbx_seq_one_letter_code
_entity_poly.pdbx_strand_id
1 'polypeptide(L)'
;MTTRGRATQQGTAPGVRNYPEQGAAAHQGALPSQQGSPEPLQQREQHVGASGYHVIHPNEDRRNRVQAVARTEMEALERYREAHRPGPINLAPRRLGGNVSEYEARQQQQIGLRQSKYQQQLKREDYKKKQKEAEEAEIQKMKAIQREKANMLEQKRRQQEIQRRGTFEEDRYQVNNAFLTRLEMLIKPEMCNLPFHIEFYGLFIPE
;
A
#
# COMPACT_ATOMS: atom_id res chain seq x y z
N MET A 1 15.51 11.79 -10.74
CA MET A 1 15.36 10.33 -10.63
C MET A 1 14.05 10.05 -9.89
N THR A 2 12.89 10.17 -10.53
CA THR A 2 12.20 9.16 -11.36
C THR A 2 11.64 7.97 -10.55
N THR A 3 10.35 8.11 -10.15
CA THR A 3 9.23 7.11 -10.11
C THR A 3 9.43 5.77 -9.38
N ARG A 4 8.46 5.17 -8.67
CA ARG A 4 7.03 4.96 -9.00
C ARG A 4 6.19 4.77 -7.73
N GLY A 5 5.05 5.45 -7.67
CA GLY A 5 3.91 5.06 -6.83
C GLY A 5 3.18 3.86 -7.46
N ARG A 6 2.71 2.93 -6.64
CA ARG A 6 1.87 1.80 -7.05
C ARG A 6 0.50 1.96 -6.39
N ALA A 7 -0.40 2.63 -7.10
CA ALA A 7 -1.83 2.61 -6.81
C ALA A 7 -2.43 1.36 -7.45
N THR A 8 -2.89 0.42 -6.64
CA THR A 8 -3.75 -0.68 -7.08
C THR A 8 -5.19 -0.18 -6.99
N GLN A 9 -5.74 0.27 -8.12
CA GLN A 9 -7.17 0.45 -8.30
C GLN A 9 -7.71 -0.86 -8.90
N GLN A 10 -8.61 -1.54 -8.18
CA GLN A 10 -9.47 -2.56 -8.76
C GLN A 10 -10.90 -2.32 -8.28
N GLY A 11 -11.80 -2.19 -9.28
CA GLY A 11 -13.25 -2.43 -9.30
C GLY A 11 -14.07 -2.14 -8.05
N THR A 12 -15.25 -1.52 -8.12
CA THR A 12 -16.29 -1.76 -9.12
C THR A 12 -17.36 -0.70 -8.89
N ALA A 13 -17.75 0.06 -9.91
CA ALA A 13 -18.89 0.96 -9.85
C ALA A 13 -20.14 0.21 -10.34
N PRO A 14 -21.25 0.18 -9.58
CA PRO A 14 -22.53 -0.26 -10.12
C PRO A 14 -23.35 0.96 -10.55
N GLY A 15 -23.93 0.91 -11.76
CA GLY A 15 -25.02 1.81 -12.13
C GLY A 15 -24.95 2.43 -13.52
N VAL A 16 -24.69 1.64 -14.56
CA VAL A 16 -25.10 2.05 -15.91
C VAL A 16 -26.59 1.76 -16.05
N ARG A 17 -27.37 2.82 -16.26
CA ARG A 17 -28.81 2.74 -16.57
C ARG A 17 -28.98 2.04 -17.92
N ASN A 18 -29.61 0.87 -17.90
CA ASN A 18 -30.10 0.21 -19.12
C ASN A 18 -31.33 0.97 -19.64
N TYR A 19 -31.21 1.60 -20.80
CA TYR A 19 -32.36 1.96 -21.63
C TYR A 19 -32.54 0.86 -22.68
N PRO A 20 -33.76 0.35 -22.93
CA PRO A 20 -33.98 -0.64 -23.96
C PRO A 20 -33.80 -0.02 -25.35
N GLU A 21 -32.86 -0.61 -26.07
CA GLU A 21 -32.57 -0.44 -27.50
C GLU A 21 -33.75 -0.97 -28.32
N GLN A 22 -34.58 -0.08 -28.85
CA GLN A 22 -35.62 -0.45 -29.81
C GLN A 22 -35.03 -0.37 -31.23
N GLY A 23 -35.11 -1.51 -31.93
CA GLY A 23 -34.52 -1.74 -33.24
C GLY A 23 -34.92 -0.72 -34.30
N ALA A 24 -33.91 -0.23 -35.01
CA ALA A 24 -34.04 0.46 -36.27
C ALA A 24 -34.48 -0.53 -37.36
N ALA A 25 -35.79 -0.64 -37.59
CA ALA A 25 -36.33 -1.20 -38.82
C ALA A 25 -36.30 -0.12 -39.91
N ALA A 26 -35.38 -0.29 -40.85
CA ALA A 26 -35.34 0.46 -42.09
C ALA A 26 -36.64 0.24 -42.87
N HIS A 27 -37.43 1.30 -43.09
CA HIS A 27 -38.42 1.33 -44.15
C HIS A 27 -38.04 2.38 -45.19
N GLN A 28 -37.73 1.82 -46.36
CA GLN A 28 -37.36 2.42 -47.62
C GLN A 28 -38.44 3.40 -48.09
N GLY A 29 -38.00 4.47 -48.75
CA GLY A 29 -38.88 5.41 -49.43
C GLY A 29 -39.72 4.73 -50.52
N ALA A 30 -40.98 5.12 -50.57
CA ALA A 30 -41.82 5.01 -51.75
C ALA A 30 -42.53 6.36 -51.94
N LEU A 31 -42.06 7.11 -52.93
CA LEU A 31 -42.75 8.26 -53.50
C LEU A 31 -44.08 7.81 -54.12
N PRO A 32 -45.19 8.53 -53.90
CA PRO A 32 -46.22 8.65 -54.91
C PRO A 32 -46.02 9.96 -55.66
N SER A 33 -45.62 9.82 -56.92
CA SER A 33 -45.74 10.83 -57.97
C SER A 33 -47.15 11.41 -57.98
N GLN A 34 -47.29 12.72 -57.89
CA GLN A 34 -48.48 13.40 -58.41
C GLN A 34 -48.07 14.37 -59.51
N GLN A 35 -48.62 14.06 -60.67
CA GLN A 35 -48.55 14.79 -61.91
C GLN A 35 -48.94 16.26 -61.73
N GLY A 36 -48.16 17.12 -62.38
CA GLY A 36 -48.58 18.48 -62.63
C GLY A 36 -49.79 18.52 -63.56
N SER A 37 -50.66 19.49 -63.30
CA SER A 37 -51.31 20.28 -64.34
C SER A 37 -51.58 21.68 -63.77
N PRO A 38 -51.49 22.72 -64.62
CA PRO A 38 -51.24 24.10 -64.22
C PRO A 38 -52.53 24.91 -64.08
N GLU A 39 -52.52 25.98 -63.29
CA GLU A 39 -53.25 27.26 -63.53
C GLU A 39 -53.23 28.18 -62.30
N PRO A 40 -53.45 29.51 -62.44
CA PRO A 40 -52.94 30.41 -63.46
C PRO A 40 -52.17 31.59 -62.83
N LEU A 41 -51.36 32.25 -63.66
CA LEU A 41 -50.81 33.57 -63.40
C LEU A 41 -51.95 34.58 -63.22
N GLN A 42 -52.17 35.09 -61.99
CA GLN A 42 -52.41 36.50 -61.67
C GLN A 42 -52.97 36.65 -60.26
N GLN A 43 -52.15 37.15 -59.34
CA GLN A 43 -52.46 38.45 -58.74
C GLN A 43 -51.21 39.08 -58.13
N ARG A 44 -51.01 40.32 -58.55
CA ARG A 44 -49.85 41.17 -58.43
C ARG A 44 -49.95 41.93 -57.11
N GLU A 45 -49.08 41.66 -56.15
CA GLU A 45 -48.91 42.54 -54.99
C GLU A 45 -47.49 43.10 -54.93
N GLN A 46 -47.34 44.19 -55.67
CA GLN A 46 -46.69 45.43 -55.25
C GLN A 46 -45.56 45.28 -54.21
N HIS A 47 -44.35 45.03 -54.72
CA HIS A 47 -43.12 45.38 -54.00
C HIS A 47 -43.03 46.91 -53.91
N VAL A 48 -43.50 47.49 -52.81
CA VAL A 48 -43.31 48.91 -52.51
C VAL A 48 -42.79 49.02 -51.08
N GLY A 49 -41.49 49.31 -50.94
CA GLY A 49 -40.88 49.60 -49.64
C GLY A 49 -39.37 49.44 -49.64
N ALA A 50 -38.67 50.49 -50.07
CA ALA A 50 -37.23 50.62 -49.99
C ALA A 50 -36.72 50.62 -48.52
N SER A 51 -36.35 49.45 -47.99
CA SER A 51 -35.46 49.24 -46.84
C SER A 51 -35.34 47.74 -46.57
N GLY A 52 -34.35 47.06 -47.16
CA GLY A 52 -33.74 45.77 -46.77
C GLY A 52 -34.57 44.51 -46.43
N TYR A 53 -35.88 44.57 -46.20
CA TYR A 53 -36.68 43.50 -45.60
C TYR A 53 -37.94 43.24 -46.42
N HIS A 54 -38.30 41.96 -46.61
CA HIS A 54 -39.57 41.55 -47.21
C HIS A 54 -40.54 41.13 -46.11
N VAL A 55 -41.72 41.75 -46.08
CA VAL A 55 -42.77 41.43 -45.10
C VAL A 55 -43.64 40.32 -45.70
N ILE A 56 -43.55 39.12 -45.14
CA ILE A 56 -44.41 37.98 -45.52
C ILE A 56 -45.71 38.08 -44.71
N HIS A 57 -46.83 38.33 -45.38
CA HIS A 57 -48.13 38.39 -44.74
C HIS A 57 -48.61 36.99 -44.31
N PRO A 58 -49.26 36.87 -43.13
CA PRO A 58 -49.81 35.59 -42.69
C PRO A 58 -50.83 35.04 -43.70
N ASN A 59 -50.64 33.79 -44.11
CA ASN A 59 -51.67 33.06 -44.84
C ASN A 59 -52.79 32.68 -43.85
N GLU A 60 -53.93 33.37 -43.94
CA GLU A 60 -55.06 33.20 -43.03
C GLU A 60 -55.63 31.77 -43.06
N ASP A 61 -55.68 31.12 -44.22
CA ASP A 61 -56.17 29.75 -44.34
C ASP A 61 -55.26 28.75 -43.60
N ARG A 62 -53.94 28.89 -43.79
CA ARG A 62 -52.96 28.06 -43.08
C ARG A 62 -53.04 28.31 -41.57
N ARG A 63 -53.17 29.58 -41.15
CA ARG A 63 -53.30 29.97 -39.75
C ARG A 63 -54.56 29.38 -39.12
N ASN A 64 -55.70 29.51 -39.78
CA ASN A 64 -56.98 28.98 -39.30
C ASN A 64 -56.96 27.45 -39.21
N ARG A 65 -56.36 26.76 -40.18
CA ARG A 65 -56.16 25.30 -40.13
C ARG A 65 -55.30 24.88 -38.94
N VAL A 66 -54.17 25.56 -38.73
CA VAL A 66 -53.27 25.28 -37.59
C VAL A 66 -53.98 25.53 -36.26
N GLN A 67 -54.74 26.62 -36.15
CA GLN A 67 -55.50 26.92 -34.94
C GLN A 67 -56.63 25.90 -34.70
N ALA A 68 -57.31 25.46 -35.76
CA ALA A 68 -58.35 24.44 -35.64
C ALA A 68 -57.78 23.11 -35.15
N VAL A 69 -56.67 22.65 -35.74
CA VAL A 69 -55.96 21.43 -35.30
C VAL A 69 -55.46 21.58 -33.86
N ALA A 70 -54.86 22.71 -33.50
CA ALA A 70 -54.38 22.94 -32.15
C ALA A 70 -55.52 22.86 -31.11
N ARG A 71 -56.70 23.40 -31.43
CA ARG A 71 -57.88 23.31 -30.55
C ARG A 71 -58.35 21.88 -30.39
N THR A 72 -58.49 21.14 -31.48
CA THR A 72 -58.98 19.75 -31.42
C THR A 72 -57.98 18.83 -30.71
N GLU A 73 -56.68 19.04 -30.90
CA GLU A 73 -55.64 18.28 -30.20
C GLU A 73 -55.61 18.58 -28.69
N MET A 74 -55.78 19.84 -28.28
CA MET A 74 -55.90 20.20 -26.86
C MET A 74 -57.11 19.54 -26.21
N GLU A 75 -58.28 19.60 -26.86
CA GLU A 75 -59.49 18.94 -26.35
C GLU A 75 -59.31 17.42 -26.26
N ALA A 76 -58.65 16.79 -27.25
CA ALA A 76 -58.35 15.36 -27.22
C ALA A 76 -57.42 14.98 -26.05
N LEU A 77 -56.42 15.81 -25.78
CA LEU A 77 -55.48 15.62 -24.66
C LEU A 77 -56.18 15.78 -23.30
N GLU A 78 -57.06 16.77 -23.17
CA GLU A 78 -57.88 16.97 -21.97
C GLU A 78 -58.78 15.77 -21.70
N ARG A 79 -59.51 15.30 -22.73
CA ARG A 79 -60.33 14.09 -22.62
C ARG A 79 -59.50 12.86 -22.24
N TYR A 80 -58.31 12.71 -22.82
CA TYR A 80 -57.40 11.61 -22.45
C TYR A 80 -56.97 11.72 -20.98
N ARG A 81 -56.58 12.91 -20.52
CA ARG A 81 -56.20 13.15 -19.12
C ARG A 81 -57.34 12.88 -18.15
N GLU A 82 -58.56 13.28 -18.49
CA GLU A 82 -59.74 13.05 -17.67
C GLU A 82 -60.13 11.57 -17.63
N ALA A 83 -60.15 10.89 -18.78
CA ALA A 83 -60.44 9.46 -18.87
C ALA A 83 -59.40 8.60 -18.14
N HIS A 84 -58.14 9.02 -18.11
CA HIS A 84 -57.04 8.32 -17.45
C HIS A 84 -56.63 8.97 -16.13
N ARG A 85 -57.47 9.84 -15.57
CA ARG A 85 -57.18 10.49 -14.29
C ARG A 85 -57.24 9.42 -13.20
N PRO A 86 -56.12 9.13 -12.50
CA PRO A 86 -56.18 8.20 -11.39
C PRO A 86 -57.13 8.76 -10.32
N GLY A 87 -58.07 7.93 -9.88
CA GLY A 87 -59.01 8.30 -8.83
C GLY A 87 -58.30 8.56 -7.49
N PRO A 88 -59.00 9.17 -6.52
CA PRO A 88 -58.48 9.32 -5.16
C PRO A 88 -58.09 7.96 -4.59
N ILE A 89 -56.82 7.81 -4.22
CA ILE A 89 -56.32 6.57 -3.62
C ILE A 89 -56.73 6.56 -2.15
N ASN A 90 -57.76 5.79 -1.81
CA ASN A 90 -58.27 5.63 -0.44
C ASN A 90 -57.58 4.49 0.33
N LEU A 91 -56.31 4.24 0.05
CA LEU A 91 -55.53 3.20 0.73
C LEU A 91 -54.83 3.80 1.93
N ALA A 92 -54.92 3.11 3.08
CA ALA A 92 -54.08 3.46 4.23
C ALA A 92 -52.60 3.32 3.81
N PRO A 93 -51.77 4.37 4.00
CA PRO A 93 -50.38 4.31 3.61
C PRO A 93 -49.69 3.15 4.33
N ARG A 94 -49.26 2.16 3.55
CA ARG A 94 -48.51 1.01 4.05
C ARG A 94 -47.04 1.40 4.11
N ARG A 95 -46.40 1.28 5.28
CA ARG A 95 -44.93 1.44 5.39
C ARG A 95 -44.28 0.37 4.52
N LEU A 96 -43.65 0.80 3.44
CA LEU A 96 -42.88 -0.08 2.56
C LEU A 96 -41.42 -0.03 3.01
N GLY A 97 -40.91 -1.15 3.54
CA GLY A 97 -39.52 -1.32 3.97
C GLY A 97 -39.23 -1.04 5.45
N GLY A 98 -38.18 -1.70 5.97
CA GLY A 98 -37.53 -1.46 7.26
C GLY A 98 -38.40 -1.60 8.52
N ASN A 99 -38.16 -2.65 9.32
CA ASN A 99 -38.80 -2.80 10.64
C ASN A 99 -38.21 -1.87 11.70
N VAL A 100 -37.11 -1.18 11.36
CA VAL A 100 -36.24 -0.45 12.27
C VAL A 100 -36.49 1.05 12.09
N SER A 101 -36.54 1.79 13.20
CA SER A 101 -36.61 3.25 13.15
C SER A 101 -35.32 3.82 12.55
N GLU A 102 -35.42 4.95 11.85
CA GLU A 102 -34.26 5.64 11.27
C GLU A 102 -33.16 5.92 12.31
N TYR A 103 -33.59 6.29 13.52
CA TYR A 103 -32.70 6.52 14.66
C TYR A 103 -31.90 5.26 15.03
N GLU A 104 -32.58 4.12 15.13
CA GLU A 104 -31.95 2.87 15.51
C GLU A 104 -30.96 2.40 14.43
N ALA A 105 -31.30 2.56 13.16
CA ALA A 105 -30.39 2.26 12.06
C ALA A 105 -29.10 3.10 12.15
N ARG A 106 -29.21 4.40 12.48
CA ARG A 106 -28.03 5.27 12.70
C ARG A 106 -27.20 4.83 13.91
N GLN A 107 -27.85 4.48 15.02
CA GLN A 107 -27.16 3.99 16.20
C GLN A 107 -26.35 2.73 15.89
N GLN A 108 -26.97 1.76 15.21
CA GLN A 108 -26.29 0.52 14.80
C GLN A 108 -25.11 0.80 13.86
N GLN A 109 -25.26 1.70 12.89
CA GLN A 109 -24.15 2.12 12.03
C GLN A 109 -23.00 2.74 12.84
N GLN A 110 -23.31 3.60 13.81
CA GLN A 110 -22.30 4.24 14.65
C GLN A 110 -21.57 3.21 15.53
N ILE A 111 -22.30 2.27 16.11
CA ILE A 111 -21.74 1.17 16.91
C ILE A 111 -20.85 0.28 16.04
N GLY A 112 -21.33 -0.12 14.86
CA GLY A 112 -20.56 -0.94 13.92
C GLY A 112 -19.26 -0.28 13.47
N LEU A 113 -19.29 1.02 13.20
CA LEU A 113 -18.09 1.79 12.85
C LEU A 113 -17.06 1.79 14.00
N ARG A 114 -17.52 2.01 15.24
CA ARG A 114 -16.63 2.00 16.42
C ARG A 114 -16.01 0.63 16.65
N GLN A 115 -16.80 -0.44 16.54
CA GLN A 115 -16.33 -1.82 16.70
C GLN A 115 -15.31 -2.20 15.63
N SER A 116 -15.61 -1.89 14.36
CA SER A 116 -14.70 -2.14 13.23
C SER A 116 -13.37 -1.40 13.41
N LYS A 117 -13.42 -0.11 13.80
CA LYS A 117 -12.24 0.69 14.10
C LYS A 117 -11.38 0.04 15.20
N TYR A 118 -12.02 -0.42 16.28
CA TYR A 118 -11.31 -1.07 17.39
C TYR A 118 -10.65 -2.39 16.95
N GLN A 119 -11.38 -3.24 16.22
CA GLN A 119 -10.84 -4.49 15.70
C GLN A 119 -9.66 -4.26 14.74
N GLN A 120 -9.73 -3.25 13.90
CA GLN A 120 -8.64 -2.90 12.99
C GLN A 120 -7.38 -2.45 13.75
N GLN A 121 -7.56 -1.66 14.82
CA GLN A 121 -6.46 -1.26 15.68
C GLN A 121 -5.81 -2.46 16.36
N LEU A 122 -6.60 -3.36 16.93
CA LEU A 122 -6.09 -4.58 17.58
C LEU A 122 -5.25 -5.42 16.61
N LYS A 123 -5.79 -5.72 15.42
CA LYS A 123 -5.06 -6.48 14.38
C LYS A 123 -3.75 -5.82 13.99
N ARG A 124 -3.72 -4.48 13.91
CA ARG A 124 -2.52 -3.72 13.57
C ARG A 124 -1.46 -3.82 14.67
N GLU A 125 -1.87 -3.69 15.92
CA GLU A 125 -0.95 -3.80 17.06
C GLU A 125 -0.42 -5.22 17.21
N ASP A 126 -1.25 -6.24 17.04
CA ASP A 126 -0.80 -7.65 17.06
C ASP A 126 0.20 -7.94 15.95
N TYR A 127 -0.05 -7.43 14.74
CA TYR A 127 0.90 -7.55 13.64
C TYR A 127 2.24 -6.87 13.97
N LYS A 128 2.21 -5.63 14.49
CA LYS A 128 3.44 -4.92 14.89
C LYS A 128 4.20 -5.66 15.99
N LYS A 129 3.51 -6.23 16.98
CA LYS A 129 4.13 -7.01 18.05
C LYS A 129 4.86 -8.23 17.49
N LYS A 130 4.21 -9.00 16.61
CA LYS A 130 4.83 -10.16 15.95
C LYS A 130 6.05 -9.77 15.13
N GLN A 131 5.99 -8.67 14.40
CA GLN A 131 7.14 -8.16 13.64
C GLN A 131 8.31 -7.79 14.56
N LYS A 132 8.04 -7.10 15.68
CA LYS A 132 9.09 -6.75 16.65
C LYS A 132 9.70 -7.98 17.30
N GLU A 133 8.89 -8.95 17.70
CA GLU A 133 9.39 -10.19 18.32
C GLU A 133 10.29 -10.98 17.36
N ALA A 134 9.93 -11.06 16.08
CA ALA A 134 10.75 -11.69 15.06
C ALA A 134 12.09 -10.96 14.85
N GLU A 135 12.06 -9.62 14.76
CA GLU A 135 13.26 -8.79 14.62
C GLU A 135 14.17 -8.91 15.85
N GLU A 136 13.59 -8.86 17.06
CA GLU A 136 14.35 -9.02 18.31
C GLU A 136 15.00 -10.39 18.40
N ALA A 137 14.30 -11.46 18.01
CA ALA A 137 14.87 -12.80 17.96
C ALA A 137 16.04 -12.90 16.97
N GLU A 138 15.96 -12.25 15.81
CA GLU A 138 17.05 -12.21 14.84
C GLU A 138 18.26 -11.43 15.38
N ILE A 139 18.03 -10.25 15.97
CA ILE A 139 19.09 -9.45 16.60
C ILE A 139 19.77 -10.24 17.72
N GLN A 140 19.01 -10.96 18.55
CA GLN A 140 19.58 -11.80 19.61
C GLN A 140 20.45 -12.92 19.04
N LYS A 141 20.03 -13.59 17.96
CA LYS A 141 20.85 -14.59 17.26
C LYS A 141 22.15 -13.99 16.73
N MET A 142 22.08 -12.84 16.06
CA MET A 142 23.27 -12.17 15.53
C MET A 142 24.23 -11.74 16.66
N LYS A 143 23.69 -11.25 17.78
CA LYS A 143 24.49 -10.92 18.98
C LYS A 143 25.15 -12.16 19.58
N ALA A 144 24.45 -13.29 19.67
CA ALA A 144 25.02 -14.54 20.17
C ALA A 144 26.20 -15.00 19.29
N ILE A 145 26.02 -14.99 17.96
CA ILE A 145 27.07 -15.33 17.00
C ILE A 145 28.28 -14.40 17.16
N GLN A 146 28.06 -13.09 17.31
CA GLN A 146 29.17 -12.15 17.51
C GLN A 146 29.90 -12.38 18.83
N ARG A 147 29.17 -12.68 19.91
CA ARG A 147 29.77 -13.02 21.22
C ARG A 147 30.62 -14.28 21.13
N GLU A 148 30.12 -15.33 20.48
CA GLU A 148 30.89 -16.56 20.27
C GLU A 148 32.16 -16.29 19.44
N LYS A 149 32.06 -15.53 18.35
CA LYS A 149 33.22 -15.13 17.54
C LYS A 149 34.24 -14.34 18.37
N ALA A 150 33.79 -13.41 19.21
CA ALA A 150 34.67 -12.65 20.09
C ALA A 150 35.38 -13.55 21.11
N ASN A 151 34.64 -14.46 21.76
CA ASN A 151 35.22 -15.42 22.71
C ASN A 151 36.26 -16.33 22.04
N MET A 152 35.97 -16.86 20.85
CA MET A 152 36.90 -17.69 20.09
C MET A 152 38.17 -16.92 19.72
N LEU A 153 38.03 -15.65 19.31
CA LEU A 153 39.17 -14.80 18.99
C LEU A 153 40.03 -14.51 20.22
N GLU A 154 39.40 -14.22 21.36
CA GLU A 154 40.10 -13.98 22.62
C GLU A 154 40.86 -15.21 23.09
N GLN A 155 40.24 -16.39 23.04
CA GLN A 155 40.90 -17.66 23.38
C GLN A 155 42.12 -17.93 22.49
N LYS A 156 41.99 -17.72 21.18
CA LYS A 156 43.12 -17.85 20.24
C LYS A 156 44.24 -16.87 20.55
N ARG A 157 43.90 -15.60 20.83
CA ARG A 157 44.87 -14.57 21.22
C ARG A 157 45.59 -14.95 22.51
N ARG A 158 44.86 -15.47 23.50
CA ARG A 158 45.43 -15.94 24.77
C ARG A 158 46.40 -17.11 24.57
N GLN A 159 46.05 -18.08 23.72
CA GLN A 159 46.95 -19.19 23.38
C GLN A 159 48.22 -18.71 22.70
N GLN A 160 48.12 -17.78 21.73
CA GLN A 160 49.28 -17.20 21.06
C GLN A 160 50.18 -16.43 22.04
N GLU A 161 49.60 -15.67 22.96
CA GLU A 161 50.36 -14.95 23.98
C GLU A 161 51.10 -15.91 24.92
N ILE A 162 50.44 -17.01 25.34
CA ILE A 162 51.08 -18.06 26.14
C ILE A 162 52.25 -18.70 25.39
N GLN A 163 52.06 -19.04 24.10
CA GLN A 163 53.15 -19.60 23.28
C GLN A 163 54.31 -18.61 23.15
N ARG A 164 54.03 -17.34 22.86
CA ARG A 164 55.05 -16.29 22.74
C ARG A 164 55.83 -16.10 24.04
N ARG A 165 55.16 -16.15 25.19
CA ARG A 165 55.80 -16.08 26.51
C ARG A 165 56.63 -17.33 26.77
N GLY A 166 56.10 -18.52 26.47
CA GLY A 166 56.80 -19.79 26.64
C GLY A 166 58.11 -19.82 25.85
N THR A 167 58.08 -19.48 24.54
CA THR A 167 59.30 -19.43 23.72
C THR A 167 60.32 -18.43 24.26
N PHE A 168 59.85 -17.25 24.70
CA PHE A 168 60.74 -16.23 25.27
C PHE A 168 61.35 -16.68 26.61
N GLU A 169 60.58 -17.37 27.46
CA GLU A 169 61.04 -17.92 28.73
C GLU A 169 62.03 -19.07 28.52
N GLU A 170 61.78 -19.95 27.54
CA GLU A 170 62.69 -21.02 27.13
C GLU A 170 64.01 -20.47 26.62
N ASP A 171 63.99 -19.48 25.72
CA ASP A 171 65.20 -18.82 25.21
C ASP A 171 65.98 -18.17 26.37
N ARG A 172 65.29 -17.46 27.26
CA ARG A 172 65.90 -16.83 28.44
C ARG A 172 66.54 -17.87 29.36
N TYR A 173 65.87 -19.01 29.58
CA TYR A 173 66.39 -20.12 30.38
C TYR A 173 67.62 -20.75 29.73
N GLN A 174 67.61 -20.99 28.42
CA GLN A 174 68.76 -21.51 27.68
C GLN A 174 69.97 -20.58 27.76
N VAL A 175 69.78 -19.27 27.51
CA VAL A 175 70.86 -18.27 27.59
C VAL A 175 71.42 -18.17 29.01
N ASN A 176 70.55 -18.17 30.03
CA ASN A 176 70.98 -18.11 31.43
C ASN A 176 71.78 -19.36 31.82
N ASN A 177 71.28 -20.56 31.51
CA ASN A 177 72.00 -21.79 31.81
C ASN A 177 73.32 -21.89 31.05
N ALA A 178 73.36 -21.54 29.77
CA ALA A 178 74.61 -21.52 29.01
C ALA A 178 75.64 -20.59 29.66
N PHE A 179 75.21 -19.43 30.17
CA PHE A 179 76.05 -18.52 30.95
C PHE A 179 76.52 -19.14 32.28
N LEU A 180 75.62 -19.77 33.05
CA LEU A 180 75.98 -20.44 34.30
C LEU A 180 76.96 -21.60 34.08
N THR A 181 76.75 -22.44 33.06
CA THR A 181 77.67 -23.51 32.69
C THR A 181 79.04 -22.95 32.31
N ARG A 182 79.08 -21.84 31.57
CA ARG A 182 80.35 -21.16 31.25
C ARG A 182 81.06 -20.66 32.52
N LEU A 183 80.34 -20.05 33.46
CA LEU A 183 80.93 -19.65 34.75
C LEU A 183 81.43 -20.86 35.54
N GLU A 184 80.66 -21.93 35.59
CA GLU A 184 81.03 -23.16 36.28
C GLU A 184 82.30 -23.77 35.67
N MET A 185 82.42 -23.80 34.33
CA MET A 185 83.63 -24.22 33.64
C MET A 185 84.84 -23.30 33.89
N LEU A 186 84.63 -22.00 34.12
CA LEU A 186 85.69 -21.04 34.45
C LEU A 186 86.14 -21.13 35.91
N ILE A 187 85.25 -21.55 36.81
CA ILE A 187 85.55 -21.75 38.25
C ILE A 187 86.14 -23.15 38.52
N LYS A 188 85.83 -24.13 37.66
CA LYS A 188 86.28 -25.53 37.81
C LYS A 188 87.71 -25.90 37.37
N PRO A 189 88.57 -25.06 36.77
CA PRO A 189 89.89 -25.54 36.41
C PRO A 189 90.93 -25.43 37.53
N GLU A 190 90.62 -25.07 38.79
CA GLU A 190 91.62 -25.09 39.90
C GLU A 190 91.09 -25.32 41.34
N MET A 191 89.95 -26.01 41.55
CA MET A 191 89.43 -26.23 42.93
C MET A 191 89.13 -27.71 43.30
N CYS A 192 89.62 -28.70 42.55
CA CYS A 192 89.37 -30.12 42.85
C CYS A 192 90.62 -31.02 42.93
N ASN A 193 91.82 -30.47 43.14
CA ASN A 193 93.00 -31.28 43.49
C ASN A 193 93.90 -30.54 44.49
N LEU A 194 93.45 -30.47 45.74
CA LEU A 194 94.35 -30.31 46.89
C LEU A 194 94.14 -31.54 47.78
N PRO A 195 95.17 -32.38 48.01
CA PRO A 195 95.06 -33.49 48.94
C PRO A 195 94.92 -32.91 50.35
N PHE A 196 93.75 -33.09 50.97
CA PHE A 196 93.60 -32.94 52.41
C PHE A 196 94.33 -34.11 53.09
N HIS A 197 95.65 -34.00 53.26
CA HIS A 197 96.41 -34.82 54.20
C HIS A 197 96.39 -34.11 55.55
N ILE A 198 95.43 -34.49 56.40
CA ILE A 198 95.37 -34.04 57.79
C ILE A 198 96.22 -35.02 58.60
N GLU A 199 97.48 -34.67 58.87
CA GLU A 199 98.24 -35.37 59.91
C GLU A 199 97.75 -34.90 61.29
N PHE A 200 97.07 -35.82 61.96
CA PHE A 200 96.64 -35.69 63.34
C PHE A 200 97.85 -35.88 64.27
N TYR A 201 98.64 -34.83 64.48
CA TYR A 201 99.61 -34.83 65.59
C TYR A 201 98.86 -34.54 66.89
N GLY A 202 98.52 -35.61 67.60
CA GLY A 202 98.20 -35.54 69.02
C GLY A 202 99.42 -35.11 69.81
N LEU A 203 99.32 -33.97 70.49
CA LEU A 203 100.23 -33.56 71.55
C LEU A 203 99.47 -33.47 72.88
N PHE A 204 99.49 -34.65 73.51
CA PHE A 204 99.54 -34.92 74.94
C PHE A 204 99.99 -33.72 75.82
N ILE A 205 99.12 -33.30 76.74
CA ILE A 205 99.45 -32.45 77.89
C ILE A 205 99.11 -33.25 79.15
N PRO A 206 100.08 -33.68 79.98
CA PRO A 206 99.81 -34.32 81.25
C PRO A 206 99.60 -33.31 82.39
N GLU A 207 98.83 -33.78 83.37
CA GLU A 207 98.42 -33.28 84.70
C GLU A 207 98.83 -31.87 85.17
#